data_AF-A0A6J6HZ36-F1
#
_entry.id   AF-A0A6J6HZ36-F1
#
_cell.length_a   1.000
_cell.length_b   1.000
_cell.length_c   1.000
_cell.angle_alpha   90.00
_cell.angle_beta   90.00
_cell.angle_gamma   90.00
#
_symmetry.space_group_name_H-M   'P 1'
#
loop_
_entity.id
_entity.type
_entity.pdbx_description
1 polymer ?
#
loop_
_entity_poly.entity_id
_entity_poly.type
_entity_poly.pdbx_seq_one_letter_code
_entity_poly.pdbx_strand_id
1 'polypeptide(L)'
;MGLYVPGGRAVYPSSVLMNVIPAQIAQVQSIAVASPPQKEFGGLPHPTILATCALLGITEVYAVGGAQAIALFAYGMKGVAQKCDLVTGPGNIYVAAAKRALRGVIGIDSEAGPTEIAILADESALAADVAADLISQAEHDVIAAAVLVTTSAQLAKDVEAELEKRVAATKHSERIRSALTGIQSAIALVDSIEQGLDVVNAYAAEHLEIQTRNASRDAQQVRNAGAVFIGRFSPVSLGDYSAGSNHVLPTGGCACHSSGLSVQTFLRGLHFIEYDKNAFTDILETVVTLANSEDLPAHGEAMTARLENL
;
A
#
# COMPACT_ATOMS: atom_id res chain seq x y z
N MET A 1 11.14 -4.75 12.99
CA MET A 1 9.82 -4.39 12.42
C MET A 1 8.80 -5.44 12.81
N GLY A 2 7.52 -5.05 12.84
CA GLY A 2 6.39 -5.97 12.96
C GLY A 2 5.70 -6.13 11.60
N LEU A 3 5.27 -7.34 11.27
CA LEU A 3 4.45 -7.65 10.11
C LEU A 3 3.14 -8.25 10.58
N TYR A 4 2.03 -7.60 10.25
CA TYR A 4 0.71 -8.18 10.40
C TYR A 4 0.30 -8.95 9.14
N VAL A 5 -0.06 -10.23 9.30
CA VAL A 5 -0.52 -11.09 8.21
C VAL A 5 -1.98 -11.45 8.47
N PRO A 6 -2.92 -11.07 7.59
CA PRO A 6 -4.31 -11.48 7.73
C PRO A 6 -4.49 -13.00 7.73
N GLY A 7 -5.50 -13.46 8.44
CA GLY A 7 -5.94 -14.86 8.41
C GLY A 7 -7.43 -14.96 8.75
N GLY A 8 -7.95 -16.19 8.78
CA GLY A 8 -9.38 -16.46 8.95
C GLY A 8 -10.03 -16.93 7.65
N ARG A 9 -10.66 -16.03 6.89
CA ARG A 9 -11.44 -16.40 5.68
C ARG A 9 -10.57 -16.81 4.49
N ALA A 10 -9.35 -16.27 4.40
CA ALA A 10 -8.40 -16.56 3.35
C ALA A 10 -6.98 -16.58 3.91
N VAL A 11 -6.10 -17.27 3.20
CA VAL A 11 -4.70 -17.54 3.59
C VAL A 11 -3.80 -16.88 2.55
N TYR A 12 -2.98 -15.92 2.98
CA TYR A 12 -2.19 -15.09 2.07
C TYR A 12 -0.68 -15.26 2.31
N PRO A 13 -0.06 -16.36 1.84
CA PRO A 13 1.39 -16.48 1.88
C PRO A 13 2.10 -15.41 1.04
N SER A 14 1.42 -14.90 0.00
CA SER A 14 1.87 -13.74 -0.79
C SER A 14 2.13 -12.52 0.09
N SER A 15 1.24 -12.19 1.03
CA SER A 15 1.46 -11.04 1.93
C SER A 15 2.68 -11.19 2.83
N VAL A 16 3.06 -12.42 3.19
CA VAL A 16 4.33 -12.67 3.90
C VAL A 16 5.52 -12.34 3.00
N LEU A 17 5.53 -12.89 1.78
CA LEU A 17 6.61 -12.67 0.80
C LEU A 17 6.76 -11.17 0.49
N MET A 18 5.66 -10.50 0.18
CA MET A 18 5.63 -9.11 -0.22
C MET A 18 6.10 -8.16 0.88
N ASN A 19 5.99 -8.52 2.16
CA ASN A 19 6.51 -7.70 3.26
C ASN A 19 7.94 -8.07 3.67
N VAL A 20 8.25 -9.36 3.78
CA VAL A 20 9.52 -9.82 4.34
C VAL A 20 10.67 -9.65 3.35
N ILE A 21 10.47 -9.93 2.06
CA ILE A 21 11.53 -9.82 1.05
C ILE A 21 12.11 -8.40 0.97
N PRO A 22 11.31 -7.32 0.80
CA PRO A 22 11.87 -5.97 0.78
C PRO A 22 12.51 -5.56 2.11
N ALA A 23 11.99 -6.03 3.25
CA ALA A 23 12.59 -5.78 4.56
C ALA A 23 13.99 -6.44 4.69
N GLN A 24 14.13 -7.67 4.19
CA GLN A 24 15.42 -8.37 4.17
C GLN A 24 16.42 -7.70 3.23
N ILE A 25 15.98 -7.24 2.05
CA ILE A 25 16.81 -6.47 1.13
C ILE A 25 17.25 -5.14 1.77
N ALA A 26 16.37 -4.48 2.52
CA ALA A 26 16.68 -3.30 3.33
C ALA A 26 17.54 -3.60 4.57
N GLN A 27 17.91 -4.86 4.81
CA GLN A 27 18.73 -5.31 5.94
C GLN A 27 18.10 -5.03 7.31
N VAL A 28 16.77 -5.12 7.41
CA VAL A 28 16.08 -5.03 8.70
C VAL A 28 16.56 -6.16 9.62
N GLN A 29 17.12 -5.80 10.78
CA GLN A 29 17.82 -6.74 11.66
C GLN A 29 16.90 -7.72 12.42
N SER A 30 15.65 -7.34 12.65
CA SER A 30 14.67 -8.15 13.37
C SER A 30 13.28 -7.98 12.76
N ILE A 31 12.61 -9.09 12.48
CA ILE A 31 11.29 -9.15 11.86
C ILE A 31 10.41 -10.08 12.71
N ALA A 32 9.36 -9.51 13.29
CA ALA A 32 8.35 -10.25 14.03
C ALA A 32 7.05 -10.32 13.22
N VAL A 33 6.43 -11.50 13.14
CA VAL A 33 5.18 -11.72 12.39
C VAL A 33 4.03 -11.98 13.34
N ALA A 34 2.88 -11.36 13.13
CA ALA A 34 1.64 -11.67 13.83
C ALA A 34 0.59 -12.13 12.85
N SER A 35 -0.05 -13.26 13.14
CA SER A 35 -1.17 -13.80 12.37
C SER A 35 -2.23 -14.34 13.33
N PRO A 36 -3.53 -14.15 13.04
CA PRO A 36 -4.59 -14.59 13.94
C PRO A 36 -4.52 -16.12 14.20
N PRO A 37 -4.75 -16.55 15.46
CA PRO A 37 -4.81 -17.97 15.80
C PRO A 37 -6.04 -18.62 15.17
N GLN A 38 -5.91 -19.86 14.70
CA GLN A 38 -6.99 -20.59 14.05
C GLN A 38 -7.32 -21.88 14.83
N LYS A 39 -8.60 -22.05 15.17
CA LYS A 39 -9.06 -23.19 15.99
C LYS A 39 -8.76 -24.54 15.33
N GLU A 40 -8.90 -24.61 14.01
CA GLU A 40 -8.63 -25.83 13.22
C GLU A 40 -7.15 -26.23 13.21
N PHE A 41 -6.24 -25.30 13.51
CA PHE A 41 -4.80 -25.53 13.65
C PHE A 41 -4.33 -25.42 15.10
N GLY A 42 -5.19 -25.79 16.05
CA GLY A 42 -4.80 -25.87 17.47
C GLY A 42 -4.46 -24.51 18.11
N GLY A 43 -4.97 -23.40 17.57
CA GLY A 43 -4.68 -22.05 18.04
C GLY A 43 -3.41 -21.44 17.43
N LEU A 44 -2.80 -22.08 16.43
CA LEU A 44 -1.69 -21.53 15.67
C LEU A 44 -2.18 -20.82 14.40
N PRO A 45 -1.35 -19.96 13.79
CA PRO A 45 -1.55 -19.50 12.42
C PRO A 45 -1.64 -20.65 11.42
N HIS A 46 -2.23 -20.39 10.26
CA HIS A 46 -2.36 -21.39 9.19
C HIS A 46 -0.98 -21.98 8.80
N PRO A 47 -0.83 -23.31 8.61
CA PRO A 47 0.45 -23.96 8.33
C PRO A 47 1.21 -23.37 7.15
N THR A 48 0.52 -22.97 6.08
CA THR A 48 1.14 -22.30 4.92
C THR A 48 1.81 -20.98 5.30
N ILE A 49 1.24 -20.17 6.20
CA ILE A 49 1.87 -18.93 6.66
C ILE A 49 3.14 -19.26 7.45
N LEU A 50 3.09 -20.25 8.33
CA LEU A 50 4.26 -20.71 9.09
C LEU A 50 5.35 -21.28 8.18
N ALA A 51 4.98 -22.05 7.16
CA ALA A 51 5.90 -22.57 6.16
C ALA A 51 6.56 -21.45 5.35
N THR A 52 5.81 -20.44 4.92
CA THR A 52 6.37 -19.27 4.23
C THR A 52 7.31 -18.47 5.15
N CYS A 53 6.95 -18.29 6.43
CA CYS A 53 7.84 -17.68 7.42
C CYS A 53 9.16 -18.46 7.55
N ALA A 54 9.09 -19.79 7.68
CA ALA A 54 10.26 -20.65 7.78
C ALA A 54 11.14 -20.60 6.52
N LEU A 55 10.55 -20.60 5.32
CA LEU A 55 11.28 -20.47 4.05
C LEU A 55 12.04 -19.14 3.95
N LEU A 56 11.50 -18.08 4.55
CA LEU A 56 12.13 -16.76 4.60
C LEU A 56 13.02 -16.57 5.84
N GLY A 57 13.21 -17.59 6.67
CA GLY A 57 14.06 -17.52 7.86
C GLY A 57 13.47 -16.70 9.01
N ILE A 58 12.16 -16.48 9.03
CA ILE A 58 11.46 -15.79 10.12
C ILE A 58 11.26 -16.75 11.29
N THR A 59 11.75 -16.37 12.47
CA THR A 59 11.72 -17.19 13.69
C THR A 59 10.80 -16.64 14.78
N GLU A 60 10.41 -15.36 14.70
CA GLU A 60 9.54 -14.70 15.68
C GLU A 60 8.12 -14.58 15.11
N VAL A 61 7.22 -15.47 15.53
CA VAL A 61 5.83 -15.51 15.07
C VAL A 61 4.87 -15.55 16.26
N TYR A 62 3.91 -14.64 16.27
CA TYR A 62 2.87 -14.50 17.28
C TYR A 62 1.51 -14.94 16.76
N ALA A 63 0.86 -15.84 17.49
CA ALA A 63 -0.52 -16.26 17.24
C ALA A 63 -1.50 -15.20 17.79
N VAL A 64 -1.44 -13.98 17.24
CA VAL A 64 -2.23 -12.81 17.65
C VAL A 64 -2.75 -12.11 16.40
N GLY A 65 -4.03 -11.73 16.40
CA GLY A 65 -4.67 -11.03 15.28
C GLY A 65 -5.19 -9.65 15.68
N GLY A 66 -5.78 -8.93 14.71
CA GLY A 66 -6.54 -7.70 14.96
C GLY A 66 -5.73 -6.52 15.52
N ALA A 67 -6.46 -5.54 16.06
CA ALA A 67 -5.88 -4.32 16.64
C ALA A 67 -4.87 -4.59 17.77
N GLN A 68 -5.10 -5.66 18.54
CA GLN A 68 -4.22 -6.06 19.64
C GLN A 68 -2.86 -6.57 19.16
N ALA A 69 -2.74 -7.13 17.95
CA ALA A 69 -1.44 -7.46 17.35
C ALA A 69 -0.63 -6.19 17.05
N ILE A 70 -1.31 -5.15 16.55
CA ILE A 70 -0.68 -3.85 16.28
C ILE A 70 -0.25 -3.19 17.58
N ALA A 71 -1.07 -3.24 18.63
CA ALA A 71 -0.71 -2.76 19.96
C ALA A 71 0.47 -3.52 20.57
N LEU A 72 0.52 -4.85 20.40
CA LEU A 72 1.65 -5.68 20.82
C LEU A 72 2.95 -5.20 20.17
N PHE A 73 2.94 -4.93 18.87
CA PHE A 73 4.12 -4.40 18.18
C PHE A 73 4.44 -2.96 18.59
N ALA A 74 3.44 -2.11 18.81
CA ALA A 74 3.68 -0.72 19.16
C ALA A 74 4.31 -0.53 20.54
N TYR A 75 3.82 -1.28 21.53
CA TYR A 75 4.25 -1.12 22.92
C TYR A 75 5.23 -2.20 23.39
N GLY A 76 5.32 -3.31 22.67
CA GLY A 76 5.96 -4.52 23.16
C GLY A 76 5.19 -5.14 24.33
N MET A 77 5.67 -6.28 24.79
CA MET A 77 5.16 -6.95 25.98
C MET A 77 6.32 -7.66 26.69
N LYS A 78 6.56 -7.29 27.96
CA LYS A 78 7.70 -7.80 28.73
C LYS A 78 7.69 -9.33 28.78
N GLY A 79 8.80 -9.94 28.35
CA GLY A 79 8.97 -11.40 28.31
C GLY A 79 8.27 -12.09 27.14
N VAL A 80 7.61 -11.34 26.24
CA VAL A 80 6.85 -11.88 25.11
C VAL A 80 7.33 -11.29 23.79
N ALA A 81 7.32 -9.96 23.65
CA ALA A 81 7.66 -9.26 22.41
C ALA A 81 8.40 -7.95 22.68
N GLN A 82 9.39 -7.64 21.85
CA GLN A 82 9.98 -6.30 21.83
C GLN A 82 9.07 -5.36 21.04
N LYS A 83 9.10 -4.06 21.39
CA LYS A 83 8.45 -3.06 20.57
C LYS A 83 9.12 -2.99 19.19
N CYS A 84 8.34 -2.70 18.16
CA CYS A 84 8.80 -2.53 16.80
C CYS A 84 8.83 -1.05 16.42
N ASP A 85 9.80 -0.63 15.60
CA ASP A 85 9.85 0.75 15.11
C ASP A 85 8.87 1.03 13.95
N LEU A 86 8.52 -0.01 13.21
CA LEU A 86 7.65 0.03 12.02
C LEU A 86 6.76 -1.21 12.02
N VAL A 87 5.48 -1.03 11.70
CA VAL A 87 4.52 -2.13 11.49
C VAL A 87 3.92 -2.06 10.09
N THR A 88 4.04 -3.15 9.33
CA THR A 88 3.52 -3.25 7.96
C THR A 88 2.49 -4.36 7.80
N GLY A 89 1.86 -4.43 6.63
CA GLY A 89 0.98 -5.51 6.21
C GLY A 89 -0.51 -5.14 6.25
N PRO A 90 -1.31 -5.60 5.27
CA PRO A 90 -2.70 -5.22 5.15
C PRO A 90 -3.54 -5.83 6.28
N GLY A 91 -4.76 -5.33 6.49
CA GLY A 91 -5.67 -5.90 7.46
C GLY A 91 -7.08 -5.35 7.30
N ASN A 92 -8.01 -5.85 8.10
CA ASN A 92 -9.36 -5.29 8.11
C ASN A 92 -9.38 -3.87 8.72
N ILE A 93 -10.55 -3.23 8.70
CA ILE A 93 -10.76 -1.88 9.23
C ILE A 93 -10.24 -1.68 10.67
N TYR A 94 -10.27 -2.71 11.52
CA TYR A 94 -9.79 -2.60 12.90
C TYR A 94 -8.26 -2.57 12.97
N VAL A 95 -7.58 -3.34 12.12
CA VAL A 95 -6.11 -3.30 11.98
C VAL A 95 -5.67 -1.95 11.42
N ALA A 96 -6.34 -1.49 10.36
CA ALA A 96 -6.08 -0.19 9.76
C ALA A 96 -6.29 0.96 10.77
N ALA A 97 -7.40 0.94 11.51
CA ALA A 97 -7.69 1.92 12.54
C ALA A 97 -6.66 1.91 13.69
N ALA A 98 -6.19 0.72 14.10
CA ALA A 98 -5.16 0.59 15.12
C ALA A 98 -3.81 1.14 14.65
N LYS A 99 -3.39 0.82 13.42
CA LYS A 99 -2.19 1.40 12.80
C LYS A 99 -2.28 2.93 12.78
N ARG A 100 -3.40 3.48 12.33
CA ARG A 100 -3.64 4.93 12.30
C ARG A 100 -3.56 5.55 13.69
N ALA A 101 -4.21 4.95 14.68
CA ALA A 101 -4.23 5.46 16.06
C ALA A 101 -2.86 5.42 16.74
N LEU A 102 -1.97 4.52 16.30
CA LEU A 102 -0.62 4.34 16.85
C LEU A 102 0.47 5.01 16.01
N ARG A 103 0.10 5.70 14.92
CA ARG A 103 1.03 6.50 14.12
C ARG A 103 1.68 7.56 15.02
N GLY A 104 3.01 7.62 15.01
CA GLY A 104 3.80 8.51 15.86
C GLY A 104 4.38 7.82 17.11
N VAL A 105 3.76 6.74 17.59
CA VAL A 105 4.41 5.79 18.53
C VAL A 105 5.25 4.80 17.73
N ILE A 106 4.72 4.38 16.58
CA ILE A 106 5.38 3.53 15.58
C ILE A 106 5.23 4.13 14.18
N GLY A 107 6.16 3.77 13.30
CA GLY A 107 5.99 3.89 11.87
C GLY A 107 4.94 2.89 11.38
N ILE A 108 4.23 3.25 10.32
CA ILE A 108 3.34 2.36 9.56
C ILE A 108 3.64 2.52 8.07
N ASP A 109 3.39 1.49 7.29
CA ASP A 109 3.50 1.50 5.82
C ASP A 109 2.48 2.45 5.18
N SER A 110 1.21 2.10 5.27
CA SER A 110 0.09 2.88 4.74
C SER A 110 -1.19 2.50 5.48
N GLU A 111 -2.22 3.33 5.30
CA GLU A 111 -3.56 2.96 5.70
C GLU A 111 -4.19 2.14 4.58
N ALA A 112 -4.05 0.82 4.66
CA ALA A 112 -4.75 -0.10 3.76
C ALA A 112 -6.22 -0.23 4.20
N GLY A 113 -7.13 0.27 3.39
CA GLY A 113 -8.57 0.06 3.49
C GLY A 113 -9.03 -1.14 2.65
N PRO A 114 -10.30 -1.17 2.21
CA PRO A 114 -10.78 -2.16 1.24
C PRO A 114 -9.94 -2.13 -0.04
N THR A 115 -9.82 -3.28 -0.71
CA THR A 115 -9.12 -3.37 -2.01
C THR A 115 -9.92 -2.66 -3.10
N GLU A 116 -9.21 -2.09 -4.08
CA GLU A 116 -9.80 -1.30 -5.14
C GLU A 116 -9.15 -1.58 -6.50
N ILE A 117 -9.98 -1.57 -7.55
CA ILE A 117 -9.54 -1.52 -8.95
C ILE A 117 -10.25 -0.40 -9.70
N ALA A 118 -9.48 0.35 -10.47
CA ALA A 118 -9.99 1.20 -11.54
C ALA A 118 -9.45 0.70 -12.89
N ILE A 119 -10.30 0.64 -13.90
CA ILE A 119 -9.92 0.28 -15.27
C ILE A 119 -10.26 1.45 -16.18
N LEU A 120 -9.25 2.06 -16.82
CA LEU A 120 -9.46 3.00 -17.92
C LEU A 120 -9.45 2.22 -19.24
N ALA A 121 -10.60 2.18 -19.92
CA ALA A 121 -10.75 1.40 -21.15
C ALA A 121 -11.43 2.19 -22.27
N ASP A 122 -10.97 1.99 -23.51
CA ASP A 122 -11.62 2.52 -24.70
C ASP A 122 -12.36 1.41 -25.47
N GLU A 123 -13.02 1.75 -26.57
CA GLU A 123 -13.78 0.80 -27.39
C GLU A 123 -12.95 -0.35 -28.02
N SER A 124 -11.63 -0.36 -27.87
CA SER A 124 -10.78 -1.49 -28.27
C SER A 124 -10.65 -2.57 -27.20
N ALA A 125 -11.00 -2.27 -25.94
CA ALA A 125 -11.01 -3.25 -24.86
C ALA A 125 -12.07 -4.34 -25.10
N LEU A 126 -11.82 -5.53 -24.58
CA LEU A 126 -12.78 -6.62 -24.61
C LEU A 126 -13.58 -6.63 -23.32
N ALA A 127 -14.91 -6.51 -23.43
CA ALA A 127 -15.81 -6.52 -22.28
C ALA A 127 -15.62 -7.74 -21.36
N ALA A 128 -15.32 -8.90 -21.95
CA ALA A 128 -15.04 -10.14 -21.24
C ALA A 128 -13.80 -10.08 -20.33
N ASP A 129 -12.75 -9.36 -20.76
CA ASP A 129 -11.51 -9.23 -20.01
C ASP A 129 -11.73 -8.21 -18.88
N VAL A 130 -12.24 -7.01 -19.21
CA VAL A 130 -12.61 -5.97 -18.23
C VAL A 130 -13.54 -6.50 -17.14
N ALA A 131 -14.58 -7.26 -17.49
CA ALA A 131 -15.48 -7.86 -16.51
C ALA A 131 -14.77 -8.88 -15.60
N ALA A 132 -13.84 -9.67 -16.13
CA ALA A 132 -13.06 -10.62 -15.32
C ALA A 132 -12.14 -9.88 -14.33
N ASP A 133 -11.51 -8.80 -14.77
CA ASP A 133 -10.58 -8.01 -13.96
C ASP A 133 -11.34 -7.27 -12.82
N LEU A 134 -12.51 -6.68 -13.10
CA LEU A 134 -13.38 -6.10 -12.06
C LEU A 134 -13.82 -7.14 -11.03
N ILE A 135 -14.20 -8.35 -11.48
CA ILE A 135 -14.59 -9.45 -10.59
C ILE A 135 -13.43 -9.90 -9.70
N SER A 136 -12.20 -9.92 -10.22
CA SER A 136 -11.02 -10.39 -9.50
C SER A 136 -10.74 -9.61 -8.22
N GLN A 137 -11.05 -8.31 -8.18
CA GLN A 137 -10.92 -7.51 -6.95
C GLN A 137 -12.22 -7.47 -6.14
N ALA A 138 -13.38 -7.43 -6.81
CA ALA A 138 -14.68 -7.49 -6.14
C ALA A 138 -14.88 -8.79 -5.33
N GLU A 139 -14.17 -9.86 -5.64
CA GLU A 139 -14.22 -11.08 -4.85
C GLU A 139 -13.49 -10.99 -3.51
N HIS A 140 -12.69 -9.97 -3.22
CA HIS A 140 -11.95 -9.94 -1.95
C HIS A 140 -12.87 -9.68 -0.75
N ASP A 141 -13.73 -8.65 -0.83
CA ASP A 141 -14.60 -8.21 0.26
C ASP A 141 -15.90 -7.60 -0.26
N VAL A 142 -16.96 -7.59 0.55
CA VAL A 142 -18.27 -7.00 0.19
C VAL A 142 -18.21 -5.47 0.07
N ILE A 143 -17.15 -4.84 0.60
CA ILE A 143 -16.89 -3.40 0.48
C ILE A 143 -15.71 -3.08 -0.44
N ALA A 144 -15.26 -4.02 -1.28
CA ALA A 144 -14.26 -3.73 -2.32
C ALA A 144 -14.83 -2.78 -3.38
N ALA A 145 -13.98 -1.95 -3.98
CA ALA A 145 -14.36 -1.02 -5.04
C ALA A 145 -13.93 -1.52 -6.42
N ALA A 146 -14.83 -1.48 -7.40
CA ALA A 146 -14.53 -1.82 -8.78
C ALA A 146 -15.11 -0.74 -9.72
N VAL A 147 -14.22 0.01 -10.37
CA VAL A 147 -14.58 1.16 -11.20
C VAL A 147 -14.13 0.94 -12.64
N LEU A 148 -15.05 1.06 -13.59
CA LEU A 148 -14.73 1.16 -15.02
C LEU A 148 -14.89 2.61 -15.45
N VAL A 149 -13.81 3.22 -15.96
CA VAL A 149 -13.83 4.52 -16.63
C VAL A 149 -13.70 4.26 -18.12
N THR A 150 -14.68 4.68 -18.92
CA THR A 150 -14.65 4.41 -20.37
C THR A 150 -15.22 5.54 -21.21
N THR A 151 -14.70 5.68 -22.43
CA THR A 151 -15.25 6.54 -23.48
C THR A 151 -16.41 5.90 -24.24
N SER A 152 -16.64 4.60 -24.07
CA SER A 152 -17.53 3.82 -24.91
C SER A 152 -18.78 3.36 -24.16
N ALA A 153 -19.91 3.98 -24.49
CA ALA A 153 -21.22 3.56 -23.97
C ALA A 153 -21.59 2.12 -24.42
N GLN A 154 -21.03 1.66 -25.53
CA GLN A 154 -21.23 0.27 -25.97
C GLN A 154 -20.41 -0.70 -25.10
N LEU A 155 -19.13 -0.39 -24.84
CA LEU A 155 -18.30 -1.20 -23.95
C LEU A 155 -18.92 -1.31 -22.55
N ALA A 156 -19.42 -0.20 -22.00
CA ALA A 156 -20.10 -0.19 -20.69
C ALA A 156 -21.22 -1.23 -20.63
N LYS A 157 -22.14 -1.22 -21.62
CA LYS A 157 -23.25 -2.19 -21.70
C LYS A 157 -22.78 -3.62 -21.85
N ASP A 158 -21.75 -3.83 -22.69
CA ASP A 158 -21.22 -5.16 -22.94
C ASP A 158 -20.52 -5.72 -21.69
N VAL A 159 -19.85 -4.86 -20.91
CA VAL A 159 -19.25 -5.22 -19.61
C VAL A 159 -20.34 -5.58 -18.60
N GLU A 160 -21.42 -4.79 -18.50
CA GLU A 160 -22.56 -5.13 -17.63
C GLU A 160 -23.15 -6.51 -17.96
N ALA A 161 -23.31 -6.83 -19.24
CA ALA A 161 -23.80 -8.13 -19.70
C ALA A 161 -22.84 -9.28 -19.34
N GLU A 162 -21.52 -9.08 -19.51
CA GLU A 162 -20.52 -10.06 -19.12
C GLU A 162 -20.43 -10.25 -17.59
N LEU A 163 -20.57 -9.17 -16.81
CA LEU A 163 -20.62 -9.24 -15.34
C LEU A 163 -21.79 -10.10 -14.87
N GLU A 164 -23.01 -9.88 -15.37
CA GLU A 164 -24.17 -10.70 -14.96
C GLU A 164 -23.97 -12.20 -15.23
N LYS A 165 -23.39 -12.54 -16.39
CA LYS A 165 -23.07 -13.91 -16.76
C LYS A 165 -21.98 -14.52 -15.87
N ARG A 166 -20.87 -13.79 -15.66
CA ARG A 166 -19.68 -14.31 -14.97
C ARG A 166 -19.88 -14.40 -13.47
N VAL A 167 -20.45 -13.36 -12.85
CA VAL A 167 -20.68 -13.33 -11.40
C VAL A 167 -21.52 -14.52 -10.96
N ALA A 168 -22.58 -14.85 -11.71
CA ALA A 168 -23.43 -16.00 -11.42
C ALA A 168 -22.70 -17.36 -11.43
N ALA A 169 -21.62 -17.47 -12.20
CA ALA A 169 -20.82 -18.69 -12.33
C ALA A 169 -19.67 -18.79 -11.30
N THR A 170 -19.38 -17.73 -10.55
CA THR A 170 -18.30 -17.73 -9.56
C THR A 170 -18.73 -18.37 -8.23
N LYS A 171 -17.76 -18.96 -7.52
CA LYS A 171 -17.96 -19.52 -6.17
C LYS A 171 -18.43 -18.47 -5.15
N HIS A 172 -18.01 -17.21 -5.33
CA HIS A 172 -18.21 -16.12 -4.38
C HIS A 172 -19.22 -15.07 -4.89
N SER A 173 -20.20 -15.51 -5.68
CA SER A 173 -21.16 -14.67 -6.40
C SER A 173 -21.88 -13.63 -5.52
N GLU A 174 -22.35 -14.00 -4.32
CA GLU A 174 -23.02 -13.06 -3.40
C GLU A 174 -22.11 -11.94 -2.92
N ARG A 175 -20.85 -12.27 -2.59
CA ARG A 175 -19.84 -11.29 -2.14
C ARG A 175 -19.49 -10.33 -3.28
N ILE A 176 -19.21 -10.89 -4.46
CA ILE A 176 -18.89 -10.11 -5.66
C ILE A 176 -20.05 -9.18 -6.02
N ARG A 177 -21.29 -9.70 -6.02
CA ARG A 177 -22.49 -8.88 -6.30
C ARG A 177 -22.63 -7.74 -5.30
N SER A 178 -22.41 -8.01 -4.01
CA SER A 178 -22.45 -6.97 -2.97
C SER A 178 -21.44 -5.84 -3.23
N ALA A 179 -20.20 -6.19 -3.59
CA ALA A 179 -19.16 -5.21 -3.91
C ALA A 179 -19.48 -4.41 -5.19
N LEU A 180 -19.89 -5.09 -6.26
CA LEU A 180 -20.21 -4.45 -7.56
C LEU A 180 -21.44 -3.54 -7.49
N THR A 181 -22.44 -3.86 -6.66
CA THR A 181 -23.63 -3.00 -6.45
C THR A 181 -23.47 -2.01 -5.30
N GLY A 182 -22.32 -2.03 -4.62
CA GLY A 182 -22.01 -1.15 -3.51
C GLY A 182 -21.74 0.28 -3.99
N ILE A 183 -21.82 1.23 -3.05
CA ILE A 183 -21.60 2.67 -3.33
C ILE A 183 -20.19 3.02 -3.85
N GLN A 184 -19.24 2.08 -3.75
CA GLN A 184 -17.84 2.29 -4.15
C GLN A 184 -17.57 1.83 -5.60
N SER A 185 -18.50 1.10 -6.22
CA SER A 185 -18.34 0.57 -7.57
C SER A 185 -19.20 1.35 -8.56
N ALA A 186 -18.66 1.63 -9.74
CA ALA A 186 -19.35 2.42 -10.75
C ALA A 186 -18.79 2.20 -12.16
N ILE A 187 -19.61 2.45 -13.17
CA ILE A 187 -19.14 2.70 -14.54
C ILE A 187 -19.25 4.20 -14.81
N ALA A 188 -18.12 4.85 -15.05
CA ALA A 188 -18.03 6.26 -15.40
C ALA A 188 -17.83 6.41 -16.92
N LEU A 189 -18.84 6.94 -17.60
CA LEU A 189 -18.75 7.31 -19.01
C LEU A 189 -18.13 8.72 -19.13
N VAL A 190 -17.08 8.83 -19.93
CA VAL A 190 -16.34 10.08 -20.17
C VAL A 190 -16.30 10.40 -21.68
N ASP A 191 -16.06 11.65 -22.03
CA ASP A 191 -16.06 12.13 -23.41
C ASP A 191 -14.75 11.80 -24.15
N SER A 192 -13.64 11.62 -23.42
CA SER A 192 -12.33 11.31 -24.00
C SER A 192 -11.40 10.57 -23.03
N ILE A 193 -10.28 10.03 -23.56
CA ILE A 193 -9.26 9.37 -22.75
C ILE A 193 -8.54 10.34 -21.83
N GLU A 194 -8.35 11.59 -22.28
CA GLU A 194 -7.80 12.66 -21.44
C GLU A 194 -8.69 12.93 -20.23
N GLN A 195 -10.01 13.01 -20.42
CA GLN A 195 -10.94 13.13 -19.29
C GLN A 195 -10.93 11.87 -18.41
N GLY A 196 -10.83 10.69 -19.01
CA GLY A 196 -10.66 9.44 -18.26
C GLY A 196 -9.40 9.42 -17.39
N LEU A 197 -8.29 9.95 -17.91
CA LEU A 197 -7.04 10.13 -17.18
C LEU A 197 -7.20 11.11 -16.00
N ASP A 198 -7.96 12.20 -16.18
CA ASP A 198 -8.28 13.12 -15.10
C ASP A 198 -9.10 12.43 -14.00
N VAL A 199 -10.09 11.60 -14.38
CA VAL A 199 -10.90 10.83 -13.44
C VAL A 199 -10.05 9.83 -12.65
N VAL A 200 -9.24 9.00 -13.31
CA VAL A 200 -8.44 7.99 -12.59
C VAL A 200 -7.35 8.61 -11.73
N ASN A 201 -6.76 9.74 -12.16
CA ASN A 201 -5.80 10.49 -11.34
C ASN A 201 -6.47 11.14 -10.12
N ALA A 202 -7.70 11.64 -10.25
CA ALA A 202 -8.45 12.18 -9.13
C ALA A 202 -8.92 11.07 -8.17
N TYR A 203 -9.29 9.91 -8.71
CA TYR A 203 -9.70 8.74 -7.94
C TYR A 203 -8.54 8.13 -7.15
N ALA A 204 -7.32 8.12 -7.74
CA ALA A 204 -6.09 7.65 -7.10
C ALA A 204 -6.20 6.21 -6.58
N ALA A 205 -6.55 5.29 -7.49
CA ALA A 205 -6.82 3.88 -7.19
C ALA A 205 -5.62 3.15 -6.58
N GLU A 206 -5.92 2.10 -5.82
CA GLU A 206 -4.92 1.11 -5.41
C GLU A 206 -4.31 0.42 -6.65
N HIS A 207 -5.16 -0.17 -7.49
CA HIS A 207 -4.77 -0.77 -8.77
C HIS A 207 -5.43 -0.02 -9.93
N LEU A 208 -4.64 0.41 -10.91
CA LEU A 208 -5.12 1.03 -12.14
C LEU A 208 -4.72 0.18 -13.35
N GLU A 209 -5.71 -0.30 -14.10
CA GLU A 209 -5.46 -0.90 -15.41
C GLU A 209 -5.73 0.10 -16.53
N ILE A 210 -4.87 0.10 -17.55
CA ILE A 210 -5.04 0.88 -18.77
C ILE A 210 -5.25 -0.09 -19.95
N GLN A 211 -6.50 -0.22 -20.38
CA GLN A 211 -6.92 -1.06 -21.50
C GLN A 211 -7.40 -0.20 -22.68
N THR A 212 -6.51 0.64 -23.22
CA THR A 212 -6.77 1.50 -24.38
C THR A 212 -5.93 1.09 -25.59
N ARG A 213 -6.25 1.59 -26.79
CA ARG A 213 -5.44 1.36 -28.00
C ARG A 213 -3.98 1.81 -27.84
N ASN A 214 -3.77 2.88 -27.08
CA ASN A 214 -2.46 3.49 -26.85
C ASN A 214 -2.02 3.38 -25.38
N ALA A 215 -2.30 2.25 -24.73
CA ALA A 215 -2.12 2.07 -23.28
C ALA A 215 -0.77 2.54 -22.73
N SER A 216 0.35 2.27 -23.44
CA SER A 216 1.67 2.72 -22.99
C SER A 216 1.84 4.25 -22.99
N ARG A 217 1.20 4.96 -23.93
CA ARG A 217 1.21 6.42 -23.98
C ARG A 217 0.31 7.00 -22.88
N ASP A 218 -0.86 6.42 -22.71
CA ASP A 218 -1.83 6.90 -21.72
C ASP A 218 -1.31 6.70 -20.29
N ALA A 219 -0.65 5.56 -20.03
CA ALA A 219 -0.01 5.27 -18.75
C ALA A 219 1.05 6.31 -18.32
N GLN A 220 1.74 6.97 -19.27
CA GLN A 220 2.72 8.02 -18.96
C GLN A 220 2.09 9.28 -18.34
N GLN A 221 0.76 9.42 -18.46
CA GLN A 221 0.00 10.56 -17.93
C GLN A 221 -0.62 10.25 -16.56
N VAL A 222 -0.46 9.01 -16.08
CA VAL A 222 -0.89 8.62 -14.73
C VAL A 222 0.09 9.21 -13.72
N ARG A 223 -0.47 9.90 -12.72
CA ARG A 223 0.24 10.53 -11.60
C ARG A 223 -0.10 9.88 -10.27
N ASN A 224 -1.34 9.39 -10.11
CA ASN A 224 -1.82 8.82 -8.85
C ASN A 224 -2.41 7.42 -9.09
N ALA A 225 -1.65 6.39 -8.73
CA ALA A 225 -2.10 5.00 -8.65
C ALA A 225 -1.11 4.21 -7.80
N GLY A 226 -1.56 3.21 -7.04
CA GLY A 226 -0.66 2.34 -6.27
C GLY A 226 0.20 1.48 -7.19
N ALA A 227 -0.44 0.80 -8.15
CA ALA A 227 0.20 0.09 -9.24
C ALA A 227 -0.56 0.33 -10.56
N VAL A 228 0.19 0.47 -11.65
CA VAL A 228 -0.37 0.66 -12.99
C VAL A 228 -0.08 -0.56 -13.86
N PHE A 229 -1.13 -1.13 -14.43
CA PHE A 229 -1.04 -2.28 -15.30
C PHE A 229 -1.39 -1.88 -16.73
N ILE A 230 -0.50 -2.18 -17.67
CA ILE A 230 -0.50 -1.54 -18.99
C ILE A 230 -0.83 -2.58 -20.06
N GLY A 231 -1.98 -2.38 -20.71
CA GLY A 231 -2.48 -3.18 -21.81
C GLY A 231 -3.13 -4.50 -21.39
N ARG A 232 -3.82 -5.10 -22.35
CA ARG A 232 -4.71 -6.27 -22.18
C ARG A 232 -4.10 -7.47 -21.43
N PHE A 233 -2.81 -7.74 -21.58
CA PHE A 233 -2.17 -8.94 -21.01
C PHE A 233 -1.49 -8.69 -19.67
N SER A 234 -1.86 -7.62 -18.98
CA SER A 234 -1.36 -7.25 -17.67
C SER A 234 -2.51 -7.14 -16.67
N PRO A 235 -3.24 -8.21 -16.33
CA PRO A 235 -4.28 -8.13 -15.31
C PRO A 235 -3.68 -7.90 -13.92
N VAL A 236 -4.42 -7.28 -13.00
CA VAL A 236 -3.97 -7.04 -11.61
C VAL A 236 -3.46 -8.31 -10.92
N SER A 237 -4.07 -9.48 -11.22
CA SER A 237 -3.64 -10.77 -10.65
C SER A 237 -2.16 -11.08 -10.89
N LEU A 238 -1.55 -10.58 -11.97
CA LEU A 238 -0.12 -10.74 -12.23
C LEU A 238 0.71 -10.00 -11.15
N GLY A 239 0.30 -8.79 -10.78
CA GLY A 239 0.91 -7.99 -9.71
C GLY A 239 0.70 -8.57 -8.31
N ASP A 240 -0.47 -9.16 -8.06
CA ASP A 240 -0.81 -9.78 -6.78
C ASP A 240 0.07 -10.98 -6.43
N TYR A 241 0.62 -11.66 -7.45
CA TYR A 241 1.28 -12.95 -7.29
C TYR A 241 2.72 -13.03 -7.80
N SER A 242 3.04 -12.51 -8.99
CA SER A 242 4.29 -12.93 -9.67
C SER A 242 5.02 -11.88 -10.51
N ALA A 243 4.45 -10.71 -10.76
CA ALA A 243 5.10 -9.67 -11.57
C ALA A 243 6.37 -9.08 -10.91
N GLY A 244 6.53 -9.28 -9.59
CA GLY A 244 7.64 -8.75 -8.80
C GLY A 244 7.39 -7.36 -8.20
N SER A 245 6.31 -6.69 -8.61
CA SER A 245 5.76 -5.53 -7.89
C SER A 245 5.21 -5.95 -6.52
N ASN A 246 5.00 -4.97 -5.63
CA ASN A 246 4.43 -5.22 -4.31
C ASN A 246 2.92 -4.98 -4.31
N HIS A 247 2.14 -5.91 -3.76
CA HIS A 247 0.68 -5.79 -3.67
C HIS A 247 0.19 -5.07 -2.40
N VAL A 248 1.09 -4.67 -1.51
CA VAL A 248 0.71 -3.86 -0.34
C VAL A 248 0.69 -2.41 -0.80
N LEU A 249 -0.47 -1.99 -1.28
CA LEU A 249 -0.67 -0.70 -1.94
C LEU A 249 -1.58 0.21 -1.09
N PRO A 250 -1.49 1.53 -1.28
CA PRO A 250 -2.40 2.47 -0.64
C PRO A 250 -3.80 2.39 -1.25
N THR A 251 -4.84 2.40 -0.41
CA THR A 251 -6.24 2.40 -0.85
C THR A 251 -6.98 3.65 -0.37
N GLY A 252 -8.26 3.82 -0.71
CA GLY A 252 -9.09 4.95 -0.28
C GLY A 252 -8.61 6.30 -0.84
N GLY A 253 -8.08 6.31 -2.06
CA GLY A 253 -7.50 7.50 -2.70
C GLY A 253 -6.12 7.90 -2.17
N CYS A 254 -5.53 7.14 -1.24
CA CYS A 254 -4.24 7.48 -0.64
C CYS A 254 -3.05 7.40 -1.62
N ALA A 255 -3.23 6.83 -2.82
CA ALA A 255 -2.18 6.78 -3.85
C ALA A 255 -1.76 8.18 -4.35
N CYS A 256 -2.50 9.24 -4.02
CA CYS A 256 -2.11 10.62 -4.31
C CYS A 256 -0.95 11.15 -3.43
N HIS A 257 -0.65 10.48 -2.31
CA HIS A 257 0.43 10.89 -1.40
C HIS A 257 1.22 9.73 -0.78
N SER A 258 0.77 8.49 -0.95
CA SER A 258 1.42 7.28 -0.42
C SER A 258 1.90 6.40 -1.56
N SER A 259 2.98 5.68 -1.32
CA SER A 259 3.49 4.67 -2.25
C SER A 259 3.13 3.27 -1.79
N GLY A 260 3.15 2.32 -2.73
CA GLY A 260 3.20 0.90 -2.39
C GLY A 260 4.42 0.54 -1.56
N LEU A 261 4.32 -0.56 -0.82
CA LEU A 261 5.41 -1.05 0.01
C LEU A 261 6.63 -1.35 -0.85
N SER A 262 7.79 -0.86 -0.42
CA SER A 262 9.05 -1.07 -1.12
C SER A 262 10.20 -1.20 -0.13
N VAL A 263 11.41 -1.45 -0.64
CA VAL A 263 12.64 -1.39 0.16
C VAL A 263 12.73 -0.05 0.91
N GLN A 264 12.25 1.05 0.31
CA GLN A 264 12.40 2.38 0.89
C GLN A 264 11.52 2.57 2.12
N THR A 265 10.43 1.80 2.24
CA THR A 265 9.59 1.79 3.44
C THR A 265 10.37 1.38 4.70
N PHE A 266 11.42 0.57 4.53
CA PHE A 266 12.24 0.05 5.62
C PHE A 266 13.51 0.88 5.87
N LEU A 267 13.77 1.90 5.06
CA LEU A 267 14.93 2.77 5.17
C LEU A 267 14.55 4.14 5.75
N ARG A 268 15.55 4.84 6.31
CA ARG A 268 15.42 6.23 6.76
C ARG A 268 16.63 7.02 6.30
N GLY A 269 16.38 8.21 5.74
CA GLY A 269 17.44 9.16 5.40
C GLY A 269 18.01 9.80 6.67
N LEU A 270 19.35 9.83 6.78
CA LEU A 270 20.07 10.55 7.81
C LEU A 270 20.96 11.58 7.13
N HIS A 271 20.91 12.82 7.61
CA HIS A 271 21.75 13.91 7.12
C HIS A 271 23.01 13.99 7.98
N PHE A 272 24.16 13.73 7.36
CA PHE A 272 25.48 13.97 7.96
C PHE A 272 26.00 15.29 7.42
N ILE A 273 26.25 16.25 8.31
CA ILE A 273 26.68 17.60 7.97
C ILE A 273 28.01 17.84 8.65
N GLU A 274 29.03 18.13 7.86
CA GLU A 274 30.39 18.42 8.31
C GLU A 274 30.86 19.72 7.66
N TYR A 275 31.46 20.59 8.46
CA TYR A 275 32.05 21.84 8.01
C TYR A 275 33.53 21.86 8.43
N ASP A 276 34.39 22.26 7.50
CA ASP A 276 35.74 22.68 7.88
C ASP A 276 35.73 24.11 8.45
N LYS A 277 36.87 24.53 9.00
CA LYS A 277 37.03 25.84 9.63
C LYS A 277 36.74 27.01 8.67
N ASN A 278 37.10 26.89 7.39
CA ASN A 278 36.95 27.98 6.44
C ASN A 278 35.47 28.13 6.06
N ALA A 279 34.83 27.04 5.65
CA ALA A 279 33.40 27.03 5.33
C ALA A 279 32.53 27.48 6.52
N PHE A 280 32.91 27.10 7.74
CA PHE A 280 32.24 27.56 8.95
C PHE A 280 32.35 29.07 9.13
N THR A 281 33.55 29.61 8.93
CA THR A 281 33.81 31.05 9.08
C THR A 281 33.08 31.86 8.02
N ASP A 282 33.03 31.35 6.79
CA ASP A 282 32.36 31.99 5.64
C ASP A 282 30.84 32.16 5.86
N ILE A 283 30.18 31.20 6.50
CA ILE A 283 28.73 31.23 6.75
C ILE A 283 28.35 31.89 8.08
N LEU A 284 29.32 32.09 9.00
CA LEU A 284 29.07 32.45 10.39
C LEU A 284 28.18 33.68 10.56
N GLU A 285 28.54 34.79 9.91
CA GLU A 285 27.82 36.06 10.04
C GLU A 285 26.38 35.93 9.53
N THR A 286 26.16 35.14 8.48
CA THR A 286 24.83 34.88 7.92
C THR A 286 23.96 34.13 8.94
N VAL A 287 24.50 33.06 9.55
CA VAL A 287 23.75 32.27 10.55
C VAL A 287 23.45 33.10 11.79
N VAL A 288 24.42 33.89 12.28
CA VAL A 288 24.21 34.78 13.43
C VAL A 288 23.15 35.84 13.13
N THR A 289 23.16 36.41 11.92
CA THR A 289 22.15 37.39 11.48
C THR A 289 20.75 36.77 11.46
N LEU A 290 20.60 35.56 10.91
CA LEU A 290 19.34 34.84 10.91
C LEU A 290 18.87 34.52 12.34
N ALA A 291 19.77 34.00 13.18
CA ALA A 291 19.46 33.68 14.57
C ALA A 291 18.97 34.92 15.34
N ASN A 292 19.59 36.08 15.13
CA ASN A 292 19.14 37.33 15.76
C ASN A 292 17.81 37.83 15.19
N SER A 293 17.58 37.69 13.87
CA SER A 293 16.31 38.04 13.24
C SER A 293 15.15 37.17 13.72
N GLU A 294 15.43 35.93 14.12
CA GLU A 294 14.44 34.97 14.64
C GLU A 294 14.29 35.03 16.18
N ASP A 295 14.97 35.97 16.86
CA ASP A 295 15.01 36.08 18.33
C ASP A 295 15.51 34.80 19.03
N LEU A 296 16.52 34.16 18.42
CA LEU A 296 17.19 32.95 18.91
C LEU A 296 18.69 33.22 19.21
N PRO A 297 19.03 34.13 20.14
CA PRO A 297 20.41 34.58 20.35
C PRO A 297 21.38 33.45 20.73
N ALA A 298 20.91 32.42 21.45
CA ALA A 298 21.73 31.25 21.80
C ALA A 298 22.18 30.42 20.58
N HIS A 299 21.42 30.43 19.46
CA HIS A 299 21.86 29.79 18.22
C HIS A 299 23.03 30.57 17.59
N GLY A 300 22.97 31.91 17.60
CA GLY A 300 24.07 32.76 17.15
C GLY A 300 25.29 32.64 18.05
N GLU A 301 25.09 32.63 19.36
CA GLU A 301 26.16 32.41 20.35
C GLU A 301 26.86 31.06 20.14
N ALA A 302 26.11 30.00 19.84
CA ALA A 302 26.69 28.70 19.55
C ALA A 302 27.69 28.75 18.38
N MET A 303 27.42 29.61 17.37
CA MET A 303 28.36 29.88 16.27
C MET A 303 29.57 30.69 16.77
N THR A 304 29.35 31.85 17.38
CA THR A 304 30.45 32.76 17.78
C THR A 304 31.37 32.17 18.82
N ALA A 305 30.87 31.31 19.73
CA ALA A 305 31.68 30.61 20.73
C ALA A 305 32.80 29.75 20.11
N ARG A 306 32.67 29.32 18.84
CA ARG A 306 33.75 28.60 18.16
C ARG A 306 34.93 29.51 17.84
N LEU A 307 34.73 30.83 17.73
CA LEU A 307 35.82 31.80 17.52
C LEU A 307 36.64 32.07 18.78
N GLU A 308 36.09 31.84 19.98
CA GLU A 308 36.76 32.13 21.24
C GLU A 308 37.99 31.24 21.50
N ASN A 309 38.04 30.08 20.84
CA ASN A 309 39.11 29.08 20.98
C ASN A 309 39.88 28.84 19.66
N LEU A 310 39.80 29.77 18.71
CA LEU A 310 40.53 29.75 17.44
C LEU A 310 41.85 30.51 17.49
#